data_AF-A0A086PBC3-F1
#
_entry.id   AF-A0A086PBC3-F1
#
_cell.length_a   1.000
_cell.length_b   1.000
_cell.length_c   1.000
_cell.angle_alpha   90.00
_cell.angle_beta   90.00
_cell.angle_gamma   90.00
#
_symmetry.space_group_name_H-M   'P 1'
#
loop_
_entity.id
_entity.type
_entity.pdbx_description
1 polymer ?
#
loop_
_entity_poly.entity_id
_entity_poly.type
_entity_poly.pdbx_seq_one_letter_code
_entity_poly.pdbx_strand_id
1 'polypeptide(L)'
;MPRMMDIGEGKPDGRETIEFRFEPGGPIALGDLAGSFAALDRIYGQLSGQHDKLAVASLRSGSIIAELAPVAQILSQTVPYIGHVNSLGDFYKRLINAMDAFSDLERAASTTAPVEDVQPEVASELAALLKPLAGKKDAAFSVAQIKYRSETKERKVEVEATFDAAEINRVWINADRFAEEAQQLQSKRDLISQEQNLLRGVALTLHQANKGPAKSKGSTGDKAVIEAVSDKPLPVYFPPNVAGLKEKMVKGRRNPLQYVYIVDAYVSQEGGEAKSYTILEMHDAKKVTIAKPKALEAPKKRTRKPKDSKDG
;
A
#
# COMPACT_ATOMS: atom_id res chain seq x y z
N MET A 1 -45.11 -49.03 -13.35
CA MET A 1 -43.93 -48.38 -12.75
C MET A 1 -42.91 -48.09 -13.85
N PRO A 2 -42.67 -46.83 -14.23
CA PRO A 2 -41.60 -46.51 -15.17
C PRO A 2 -40.26 -46.38 -14.44
N ARG A 3 -39.22 -46.95 -15.05
CA ARG A 3 -37.82 -46.92 -14.61
C ARG A 3 -37.31 -45.47 -14.50
N MET A 4 -36.72 -45.15 -13.35
CA MET A 4 -35.84 -43.98 -13.18
C MET A 4 -34.73 -44.05 -14.24
N MET A 5 -34.69 -43.04 -15.10
CA MET A 5 -33.47 -42.69 -15.83
C MET A 5 -32.61 -41.88 -14.87
N ASP A 6 -31.43 -42.42 -14.61
CA ASP A 6 -30.35 -41.80 -13.87
C ASP A 6 -29.89 -40.55 -14.65
N ILE A 7 -30.26 -39.37 -14.16
CA ILE A 7 -29.73 -38.10 -14.68
C ILE A 7 -28.37 -37.95 -14.04
N GLY A 8 -27.34 -38.44 -14.72
CA GLY A 8 -25.96 -38.21 -14.32
C GLY A 8 -25.69 -36.71 -14.24
N GLU A 9 -25.52 -36.21 -13.01
CA GLU A 9 -24.91 -34.91 -12.73
C GLU A 9 -23.46 -34.94 -13.25
N GLY A 10 -23.30 -34.57 -14.52
CA GLY A 10 -21.99 -34.38 -15.14
C GLY A 10 -21.24 -33.27 -14.42
N LYS A 11 -20.23 -33.67 -13.64
CA LYS A 11 -19.24 -32.80 -13.00
C LYS A 11 -18.63 -31.86 -14.06
N PRO A 12 -18.49 -30.54 -13.81
CA PRO A 12 -17.86 -29.63 -14.76
C PRO A 12 -16.35 -29.93 -14.79
N ASP A 13 -15.92 -30.72 -15.77
CA ASP A 13 -14.52 -31.19 -15.87
C ASP A 13 -13.63 -30.28 -16.74
N GLY A 14 -14.13 -29.08 -17.06
CA GLY A 14 -13.63 -28.19 -18.12
C GLY A 14 -12.73 -27.06 -17.63
N ARG A 15 -11.76 -26.64 -18.47
CA ARG A 15 -10.96 -25.44 -18.22
C ARG A 15 -11.83 -24.18 -18.31
N GLU A 16 -11.65 -23.28 -17.35
CA GLU A 16 -12.32 -21.98 -17.29
C GLU A 16 -11.33 -20.86 -17.63
N THR A 17 -11.74 -19.90 -18.44
CA THR A 17 -10.90 -18.77 -18.90
C THR A 17 -11.73 -17.49 -18.98
N ILE A 18 -11.09 -16.32 -18.91
CA ILE A 18 -11.73 -15.06 -19.28
C ILE A 18 -11.14 -14.56 -20.59
N GLU A 19 -12.00 -14.24 -21.53
CA GLU A 19 -11.66 -13.58 -22.77
C GLU A 19 -11.85 -12.08 -22.64
N PHE A 20 -10.80 -11.33 -22.92
CA PHE A 20 -10.83 -9.88 -23.07
C PHE A 20 -10.72 -9.54 -24.53
N ARG A 21 -11.68 -8.78 -25.07
CA ARG A 21 -11.67 -8.33 -26.45
C ARG A 21 -11.55 -6.82 -26.51
N PHE A 22 -10.48 -6.34 -27.13
CA PHE A 22 -10.28 -4.93 -27.42
C PHE A 22 -10.54 -4.70 -28.92
N GLU A 23 -11.55 -3.89 -29.23
CA GLU A 23 -11.94 -3.49 -30.58
C GLU A 23 -11.70 -1.98 -30.71
N PRO A 24 -10.50 -1.53 -31.09
CA PRO A 24 -10.19 -0.09 -31.16
C PRO A 24 -10.83 0.69 -32.31
N GLY A 25 -11.42 0.04 -33.32
CA GLY A 25 -11.83 0.71 -34.55
C GLY A 25 -10.68 1.27 -35.41
N GLY A 26 -9.42 0.94 -35.08
CA GLY A 26 -8.22 1.44 -35.76
C GLY A 26 -6.93 0.88 -35.14
N PRO A 27 -5.74 1.25 -35.63
CA PRO A 27 -4.48 0.77 -35.06
C PRO A 27 -4.33 1.18 -33.58
N ILE A 28 -3.70 0.31 -32.79
CA ILE A 28 -3.26 0.59 -31.41
C ILE A 28 -1.73 0.59 -31.38
N ALA A 29 -1.13 1.57 -30.70
CA ALA A 29 0.30 1.56 -30.46
C ALA A 29 0.67 0.42 -29.50
N LEU A 30 1.75 -0.31 -29.79
CA LEU A 30 2.18 -1.46 -28.99
C LEU A 30 2.41 -1.09 -27.52
N GLY A 31 2.92 0.12 -27.25
CA GLY A 31 3.12 0.63 -25.89
C GLY A 31 1.81 0.80 -25.11
N ASP A 32 0.75 1.29 -25.77
CA ASP A 32 -0.56 1.46 -25.14
C ASP A 32 -1.18 0.09 -24.83
N LEU A 33 -1.08 -0.86 -25.76
CA LEU A 33 -1.55 -2.23 -25.54
C LEU A 33 -0.80 -2.93 -24.39
N ALA A 34 0.52 -2.80 -24.36
CA ALA A 34 1.34 -3.34 -23.28
C ALA A 34 0.96 -2.70 -21.93
N GLY A 35 0.67 -1.39 -21.93
CA GLY A 35 0.15 -0.67 -20.77
C GLY A 35 -1.18 -1.25 -20.27
N SER A 36 -2.13 -1.51 -21.18
CA SER A 36 -3.41 -2.12 -20.84
C SER A 36 -3.29 -3.53 -20.26
N PHE A 37 -2.44 -4.38 -20.84
CA PHE A 37 -2.22 -5.72 -20.29
C PHE A 37 -1.52 -5.68 -18.93
N ALA A 38 -0.58 -4.76 -18.74
CA ALA A 38 0.07 -4.58 -17.45
C ALA A 38 -0.93 -4.09 -16.39
N ALA A 39 -1.86 -3.20 -16.76
CA ALA A 39 -2.95 -2.77 -15.90
C ALA A 39 -3.89 -3.93 -15.55
N LEU A 40 -4.23 -4.76 -16.54
CA LEU A 40 -5.08 -5.93 -16.34
C LEU A 40 -4.49 -6.93 -15.34
N ASP A 41 -3.19 -7.20 -15.41
CA ASP A 41 -2.49 -8.07 -14.44
C ASP A 41 -2.55 -7.48 -13.02
N ARG A 42 -2.42 -6.15 -12.88
CA ARG A 42 -2.54 -5.45 -11.57
C ARG A 42 -3.97 -5.48 -11.02
N ILE A 43 -4.98 -5.23 -11.86
CA ILE A 43 -6.39 -5.33 -11.48
C ILE A 43 -6.70 -6.75 -11.01
N TYR A 44 -6.21 -7.77 -11.73
CA TYR A 44 -6.40 -9.16 -11.33
C TYR A 44 -5.78 -9.45 -9.97
N GLY A 45 -4.54 -9.04 -9.70
CA GLY A 45 -3.92 -9.21 -8.38
C GLY A 45 -4.71 -8.53 -7.27
N GLN A 46 -5.26 -7.34 -7.51
CA GLN A 46 -6.06 -6.58 -6.53
C GLN A 46 -7.43 -7.21 -6.27
N LEU A 47 -8.14 -7.63 -7.32
CA LEU A 47 -9.53 -8.08 -7.21
C LEU A 47 -9.66 -9.59 -6.91
N SER A 48 -8.70 -10.42 -7.31
CA SER A 48 -8.71 -11.86 -7.01
C SER A 48 -8.22 -12.18 -5.59
N GLY A 49 -7.45 -11.26 -4.98
CA GLY A 49 -6.76 -11.50 -3.72
C GLY A 49 -5.67 -12.57 -3.79
N GLN A 50 -5.27 -12.97 -5.01
CA GLN A 50 -4.24 -13.98 -5.26
C GLN A 50 -3.01 -13.35 -5.92
N HIS A 51 -1.85 -13.95 -5.68
CA HIS A 51 -0.59 -13.61 -6.36
C HIS A 51 -0.41 -14.37 -7.69
N ASP A 52 -1.50 -14.91 -8.23
CA ASP A 52 -1.48 -15.62 -9.50
C ASP A 52 -1.33 -14.61 -10.65
N LYS A 53 -0.50 -14.96 -11.64
CA LYS A 53 -0.27 -14.11 -12.82
C LYS A 53 -1.25 -14.49 -13.91
N LEU A 54 -1.65 -13.51 -14.72
CA LEU A 54 -2.38 -13.77 -15.95
C LEU A 54 -1.38 -13.99 -17.11
N ALA A 55 -1.72 -14.91 -18.00
CA ALA A 55 -0.97 -15.14 -19.22
C ALA A 55 -1.90 -15.13 -20.43
N VAL A 56 -1.44 -14.50 -21.52
CA VAL A 56 -2.17 -14.49 -22.80
C VAL A 56 -2.09 -15.87 -23.44
N ALA A 57 -3.21 -16.59 -23.51
CA ALA A 57 -3.28 -17.92 -24.09
C ALA A 57 -3.38 -17.89 -25.63
N SER A 58 -4.00 -16.86 -26.21
CA SER A 58 -4.04 -16.63 -27.66
C SER A 58 -4.22 -15.15 -27.99
N LEU A 59 -3.82 -14.73 -29.19
CA LEU A 59 -4.06 -13.40 -29.77
C LEU A 59 -4.56 -13.58 -31.22
N ARG A 60 -5.68 -12.94 -31.59
CA ARG A 60 -6.31 -13.08 -32.92
C ARG A 60 -6.24 -11.76 -33.71
N SER A 61 -6.38 -11.83 -35.04
CA SER A 61 -6.30 -10.66 -35.92
C SER A 61 -7.69 -10.04 -36.13
N GLY A 62 -7.77 -8.70 -36.17
CA GLY A 62 -9.02 -7.92 -36.32
C GLY A 62 -9.52 -7.32 -35.01
N SER A 63 -9.29 -8.00 -33.89
CA SER A 63 -9.51 -7.55 -32.52
C SER A 63 -8.45 -8.18 -31.61
N ILE A 64 -7.99 -7.46 -30.58
CA ILE A 64 -7.03 -8.02 -29.64
C ILE A 64 -7.85 -8.84 -28.65
N ILE A 65 -7.90 -10.15 -28.88
CA ILE A 65 -8.54 -11.11 -28.00
C ILE A 65 -7.45 -11.72 -27.13
N ALA A 66 -7.53 -11.51 -25.81
CA ALA A 66 -6.66 -12.16 -24.84
C ALA A 66 -7.49 -13.11 -23.98
N GLU A 67 -7.26 -14.41 -24.15
CA GLU A 67 -7.80 -15.43 -23.25
C GLU A 67 -6.84 -15.61 -22.07
N LEU A 68 -7.31 -15.35 -20.86
CA LEU A 68 -6.52 -15.40 -19.64
C LEU A 68 -6.99 -16.54 -18.74
N ALA A 69 -6.02 -17.24 -18.18
CA ALA A 69 -6.21 -18.27 -17.18
C ALA A 69 -5.11 -18.18 -16.12
N PRO A 70 -5.36 -18.59 -14.87
CA PRO A 70 -4.32 -18.71 -13.85
C PRO A 70 -3.17 -19.58 -14.36
N VAL A 71 -1.92 -19.13 -14.17
CA VAL A 71 -0.71 -19.85 -14.63
C VAL A 71 -0.68 -21.30 -14.13
N ALA A 72 -1.16 -21.55 -12.90
CA ALA A 72 -1.24 -22.88 -12.34
C ALA A 72 -2.14 -23.83 -13.16
N GLN A 73 -3.23 -23.33 -13.78
CA GLN A 73 -4.08 -24.12 -14.68
C GLN A 73 -3.44 -24.38 -16.05
N ILE A 74 -2.61 -23.45 -16.53
CA ILE A 74 -1.92 -23.60 -17.81
C ILE A 74 -0.80 -24.64 -17.71
N LEU A 75 -0.05 -24.61 -16.60
CA LEU A 75 1.15 -25.43 -16.42
C LEU A 75 0.88 -26.79 -15.76
N SER A 76 -0.19 -26.95 -14.97
CA SER A 76 -0.50 -28.22 -14.30
C SER A 76 -1.62 -28.97 -15.02
N GLN A 77 -1.27 -29.87 -15.94
CA GLN A 77 -2.26 -30.73 -16.63
C GLN A 77 -2.76 -31.93 -15.80
N THR A 78 -2.39 -32.03 -14.51
CA THR A 78 -2.53 -33.30 -13.75
C THR A 78 -3.12 -33.20 -12.34
N VAL A 79 -3.62 -32.03 -11.90
CA VAL A 79 -4.20 -31.93 -10.54
C VAL A 79 -5.67 -31.50 -10.63
N PRO A 80 -6.62 -32.31 -10.14
CA PRO A 80 -8.01 -31.87 -9.99
C PRO A 80 -8.03 -30.70 -9.01
N TYR A 81 -8.41 -29.53 -9.52
CA TYR A 81 -8.45 -28.25 -8.81
C TYR A 81 -9.54 -28.29 -7.73
N ILE A 82 -9.27 -28.91 -6.58
CA ILE A 82 -10.15 -28.88 -5.41
C ILE A 82 -9.57 -27.83 -4.45
N GLY A 83 -10.18 -26.65 -4.42
CA GLY A 83 -10.06 -25.73 -3.29
C GLY A 83 -9.16 -24.50 -3.49
N HIS A 84 -9.49 -23.63 -4.44
CA HIS A 84 -9.19 -22.19 -4.30
C HIS A 84 -10.46 -21.37 -4.51
N VAL A 85 -10.95 -20.82 -3.41
CA VAL A 85 -12.30 -20.24 -3.21
C VAL A 85 -12.32 -18.74 -3.55
N ASN A 86 -11.78 -18.36 -4.70
CA ASN A 86 -12.14 -17.11 -5.37
C ASN A 86 -12.14 -17.43 -6.87
N SER A 87 -13.32 -17.71 -7.41
CA SER A 87 -13.47 -18.20 -8.77
C SER A 87 -13.09 -17.10 -9.77
N LEU A 88 -12.63 -17.50 -10.96
CA LEU A 88 -12.44 -16.60 -12.08
C LEU A 88 -13.73 -15.79 -12.37
N GLY A 89 -14.90 -16.40 -12.11
CA GLY A 89 -16.20 -15.73 -12.07
C GLY A 89 -16.35 -14.61 -11.03
N ASP A 90 -15.71 -14.70 -9.85
CA ASP A 90 -15.74 -13.62 -8.85
C ASP A 90 -14.89 -12.44 -9.27
N PHE A 91 -13.72 -12.70 -9.87
CA PHE A 91 -12.92 -11.66 -10.50
C PHE A 91 -13.69 -10.98 -11.64
N TYR A 92 -14.33 -11.76 -12.52
CA TYR A 92 -15.21 -11.23 -13.58
C TYR A 92 -16.26 -10.29 -12.99
N LYS A 93 -17.02 -10.74 -11.99
CA LYS A 93 -18.07 -9.92 -11.35
C LYS A 93 -17.51 -8.63 -10.76
N ARG A 94 -16.38 -8.70 -10.03
CA ARG A 94 -15.74 -7.52 -9.43
C ARG A 94 -15.26 -6.53 -10.48
N LEU A 95 -14.68 -7.03 -11.57
CA LEU A 95 -14.24 -6.18 -12.68
C LEU A 95 -15.43 -5.48 -13.33
N ILE A 96 -16.48 -6.22 -13.68
CA ILE A 96 -17.69 -5.64 -14.30
C ILE A 96 -18.34 -4.63 -13.36
N ASN A 97 -18.48 -4.96 -12.07
CA ASN A 97 -19.01 -4.02 -11.08
C ASN A 97 -18.19 -2.73 -10.98
N ALA A 98 -16.85 -2.83 -11.01
CA ALA A 98 -15.99 -1.66 -10.98
C ALA A 98 -16.12 -0.82 -12.27
N MET A 99 -16.22 -1.46 -13.44
CA MET A 99 -16.48 -0.76 -14.69
C MET A 99 -17.87 -0.10 -14.69
N ASP A 100 -18.91 -0.79 -14.21
CA ASP A 100 -20.26 -0.27 -14.14
C ASP A 100 -20.37 0.91 -13.16
N ALA A 101 -19.65 0.87 -12.04
CA ALA A 101 -19.59 1.97 -11.08
C ALA A 101 -19.12 3.28 -11.73
N PHE A 102 -18.20 3.23 -12.70
CA PHE A 102 -17.69 4.40 -13.41
C PHE A 102 -18.40 4.69 -14.75
N SER A 103 -19.29 3.81 -15.22
CA SER A 103 -19.96 3.98 -16.52
C SER A 103 -21.27 4.79 -16.46
N ASP A 104 -21.69 5.21 -15.27
CA ASP A 104 -22.96 5.90 -14.97
C ASP A 104 -24.22 5.17 -15.46
N LEU A 105 -24.12 3.87 -15.75
CA LEU A 105 -25.27 3.03 -16.09
C LEU A 105 -25.75 2.30 -14.85
N GLU A 106 -26.96 2.63 -14.42
CA GLU A 106 -27.83 1.69 -13.72
C GLU A 106 -28.13 0.52 -14.68
N ARG A 107 -27.17 -0.41 -14.87
CA ARG A 107 -27.47 -1.70 -15.46
C ARG A 107 -28.44 -2.40 -14.51
N ALA A 108 -29.70 -2.40 -14.91
CA ALA A 108 -30.80 -2.96 -14.15
C ALA A 108 -30.47 -4.41 -13.75
N ALA A 109 -30.65 -4.66 -12.46
CA ALA A 109 -30.49 -5.93 -11.73
C ALA A 109 -29.09 -6.22 -11.14
N SER A 110 -29.01 -5.92 -9.83
CA SER A 110 -28.19 -6.56 -8.80
C SER A 110 -26.81 -5.96 -8.48
N THR A 111 -26.73 -5.33 -7.31
CA THR A 111 -25.50 -5.22 -6.49
C THR A 111 -24.31 -4.51 -7.13
N THR A 112 -24.52 -3.38 -7.81
CA THR A 112 -23.44 -2.43 -8.09
C THR A 112 -22.91 -1.89 -6.77
N ALA A 113 -21.65 -2.19 -6.46
CA ALA A 113 -20.97 -1.54 -5.34
C ALA A 113 -20.90 -0.03 -5.67
N PRO A 114 -21.19 0.87 -4.71
CA PRO A 114 -20.96 2.30 -4.89
C PRO A 114 -19.55 2.57 -5.39
N VAL A 115 -19.34 3.68 -6.12
CA VAL A 115 -18.00 4.09 -6.57
C VAL A 115 -17.04 4.18 -5.38
N GLU A 116 -17.55 4.53 -4.20
CA GLU A 116 -16.86 4.61 -2.93
C GLU A 116 -16.25 3.29 -2.45
N ASP A 117 -16.76 2.14 -2.91
CA ASP A 117 -16.23 0.82 -2.57
C ASP A 117 -15.08 0.39 -3.51
N VAL A 118 -14.84 1.14 -4.59
CA VAL A 118 -13.73 0.88 -5.51
C VAL A 118 -12.45 1.52 -4.98
N GLN A 119 -11.39 0.71 -4.83
CA GLN A 119 -10.09 1.20 -4.39
C GLN A 119 -9.49 2.15 -5.45
N PRO A 120 -8.86 3.27 -5.06
CA PRO A 120 -8.25 4.23 -5.99
C PRO A 120 -7.25 3.61 -6.97
N GLU A 121 -6.51 2.60 -6.52
CA GLU A 121 -5.57 1.87 -7.37
C GLU A 121 -6.31 1.13 -8.48
N VAL A 122 -7.43 0.46 -8.17
CA VAL A 122 -8.26 -0.23 -9.18
C VAL A 122 -8.80 0.78 -10.20
N ALA A 123 -9.23 1.96 -9.75
CA ALA A 123 -9.70 3.01 -10.64
C ALA A 123 -8.60 3.50 -11.61
N SER A 124 -7.39 3.76 -11.09
CA SER A 124 -6.25 4.14 -11.92
C SER A 124 -5.91 3.07 -12.96
N GLU A 125 -5.95 1.80 -12.55
CA GLU A 125 -5.69 0.70 -13.48
C GLU A 125 -6.81 0.50 -14.51
N LEU A 126 -8.07 0.74 -14.16
CA LEU A 126 -9.18 0.73 -15.12
C LEU A 126 -9.00 1.82 -16.19
N ALA A 127 -8.59 3.02 -15.78
CA ALA A 127 -8.27 4.09 -16.72
C ALA A 127 -7.10 3.68 -17.64
N ALA A 128 -6.04 3.07 -17.09
CA ALA A 128 -4.93 2.56 -17.89
C ALA A 128 -5.34 1.42 -18.84
N LEU A 129 -6.21 0.51 -18.40
CA LEU A 129 -6.75 -0.59 -19.20
C LEU A 129 -7.48 -0.07 -20.43
N LEU A 130 -8.33 0.95 -20.27
CA LEU A 130 -9.20 1.48 -21.32
C LEU A 130 -8.55 2.57 -22.18
N LYS A 131 -7.40 3.11 -21.78
CA LYS A 131 -6.68 4.17 -22.48
C LYS A 131 -6.53 3.96 -24.00
N PRO A 132 -6.20 2.77 -24.54
CA PRO A 132 -6.05 2.59 -25.98
C PRO A 132 -7.38 2.62 -26.75
N LEU A 133 -8.51 2.57 -26.04
CA LEU A 133 -9.87 2.59 -26.58
C LEU A 133 -10.55 3.95 -26.36
N ALA A 134 -10.14 4.68 -25.33
CA ALA A 134 -10.66 6.02 -25.03
C ALA A 134 -10.49 6.99 -26.21
N GLY A 135 -11.52 7.81 -26.45
CA GLY A 135 -11.59 8.81 -27.51
C GLY A 135 -11.90 8.26 -28.92
N LYS A 136 -12.00 6.94 -29.09
CA LYS A 136 -12.25 6.31 -30.39
C LYS A 136 -13.75 6.06 -30.60
N LYS A 137 -14.29 6.46 -31.75
CA LYS A 137 -15.75 6.46 -32.02
C LYS A 137 -16.37 5.07 -32.13
N ASP A 138 -15.64 4.13 -32.74
CA ASP A 138 -16.10 2.76 -32.97
C ASP A 138 -15.40 1.77 -32.04
N ALA A 139 -14.93 2.25 -30.89
CA ALA A 139 -14.29 1.38 -29.92
C ALA A 139 -15.30 0.53 -29.15
N ALA A 140 -14.94 -0.72 -28.90
CA ALA A 140 -15.64 -1.59 -27.99
C ALA A 140 -14.65 -2.41 -27.15
N PHE A 141 -15.11 -2.77 -25.97
CA PHE A 141 -14.40 -3.63 -25.03
C PHE A 141 -15.37 -4.70 -24.55
N SER A 142 -15.02 -5.97 -24.66
CA SER A 142 -15.83 -7.04 -24.07
C SER A 142 -15.01 -7.94 -23.16
N VAL A 143 -15.69 -8.42 -22.13
CA VAL A 143 -15.16 -9.40 -21.18
C VAL A 143 -16.12 -10.57 -21.16
N ALA A 144 -15.63 -11.78 -21.38
CA ALA A 144 -16.45 -12.98 -21.39
C ALA A 144 -15.83 -14.08 -20.53
N GLN A 145 -16.64 -14.68 -19.65
CA GLN A 145 -16.28 -15.91 -18.94
C GLN A 145 -16.59 -17.11 -19.84
N ILE A 146 -15.57 -17.90 -20.14
CA ILE A 146 -15.64 -19.05 -21.05
C ILE A 146 -15.36 -20.32 -20.29
N LYS A 147 -16.23 -21.32 -20.48
CA LYS A 147 -15.98 -22.71 -20.10
C LYS A 147 -15.81 -23.59 -21.32
N TYR A 148 -14.77 -24.41 -21.30
CA TYR A 148 -14.51 -25.42 -22.32
C TYR A 148 -15.07 -26.77 -21.88
N ARG A 149 -15.83 -27.45 -22.73
CA ARG A 149 -16.21 -28.86 -22.46
C ARG A 149 -15.03 -29.78 -22.75
N SER A 150 -14.61 -30.58 -21.77
CA SER A 150 -13.38 -31.37 -21.79
C SER A 150 -13.32 -32.41 -22.91
N GLU A 151 -14.47 -33.01 -23.24
CA GLU A 151 -14.57 -34.07 -24.24
C GLU A 151 -14.57 -33.53 -25.68
N THR A 152 -15.20 -32.38 -25.92
CA THR A 152 -15.43 -31.85 -27.28
C THR A 152 -14.56 -30.63 -27.61
N LYS A 153 -13.87 -30.06 -26.61
CA LYS A 153 -13.21 -28.73 -26.67
C LYS A 153 -14.16 -27.62 -27.11
N GLU A 154 -15.46 -27.82 -26.95
CA GLU A 154 -16.47 -26.86 -27.37
C GLU A 154 -16.47 -25.65 -26.43
N ARG A 155 -16.40 -24.46 -27.04
CA ARG A 155 -16.38 -23.16 -26.36
C ARG A 155 -17.80 -22.76 -25.97
N LYS A 156 -18.06 -22.58 -24.68
CA LYS A 156 -19.32 -22.01 -24.18
C LYS A 156 -19.05 -20.71 -23.41
N VAL A 157 -19.68 -19.62 -23.85
CA VAL A 157 -19.72 -18.36 -23.11
C VAL A 157 -20.76 -18.50 -22.00
N GLU A 158 -20.36 -18.32 -20.75
CA GLU A 158 -21.31 -18.33 -19.62
C GLU A 158 -21.91 -16.96 -19.38
N VAL A 159 -21.08 -15.93 -19.39
CA VAL A 159 -21.47 -14.53 -19.23
C VAL A 159 -20.56 -13.66 -20.08
N GLU A 160 -21.11 -12.60 -20.65
CA GLU A 160 -20.38 -11.60 -21.43
C GLU A 160 -20.93 -10.22 -21.08
N ALA A 161 -20.02 -9.27 -20.89
CA ALA A 161 -20.32 -7.86 -20.77
C ALA A 161 -19.56 -7.10 -21.85
N THR A 162 -20.28 -6.23 -22.55
CA THR A 162 -19.72 -5.38 -23.61
C THR A 162 -19.88 -3.93 -23.21
N PHE A 163 -18.86 -3.14 -23.51
CA PHE A 163 -18.81 -1.70 -23.28
C PHE A 163 -18.56 -1.00 -24.61
N ASP A 164 -19.48 -0.12 -24.99
CA ASP A 164 -19.35 0.71 -26.20
C ASP A 164 -18.41 1.90 -25.99
N ALA A 165 -18.14 2.63 -27.07
CA ALA A 165 -17.24 3.79 -27.03
C ALA A 165 -17.69 4.85 -26.01
N ALA A 166 -19.00 5.06 -25.82
CA ALA A 166 -19.49 6.05 -24.88
C ALA A 166 -19.31 5.59 -23.43
N GLU A 167 -19.59 4.32 -23.15
CA GLU A 167 -19.34 3.68 -21.86
C GLU A 167 -17.84 3.68 -21.51
N ILE A 168 -16.99 3.26 -22.44
CA ILE A 168 -15.52 3.27 -22.27
C ILE A 168 -15.02 4.66 -21.90
N ASN A 169 -15.49 5.69 -22.60
CA ASN A 169 -15.09 7.07 -22.33
C ASN A 169 -15.53 7.55 -20.94
N ARG A 170 -16.75 7.21 -20.51
CA ARG A 170 -17.24 7.55 -19.16
C ARG A 170 -16.40 6.85 -18.09
N VAL A 171 -16.20 5.54 -18.23
CA VAL A 171 -15.39 4.76 -17.29
C VAL A 171 -13.98 5.35 -17.20
N TRP A 172 -13.36 5.61 -18.35
CA TRP A 172 -12.01 6.17 -18.41
C TRP A 172 -11.92 7.52 -17.68
N ILE A 173 -12.79 8.49 -18.01
CA ILE A 173 -12.78 9.83 -17.41
C ILE A 173 -13.06 9.77 -15.90
N ASN A 174 -14.09 9.02 -15.50
CA ASN A 174 -14.55 8.97 -14.12
C ASN A 174 -13.52 8.25 -13.23
N ALA A 175 -12.94 7.14 -13.70
CA ALA A 175 -11.95 6.38 -12.96
C ALA A 175 -10.61 7.15 -12.82
N ASP A 176 -10.18 7.85 -13.89
CA ASP A 176 -8.98 8.70 -13.88
C ASP A 176 -9.13 9.85 -12.87
N ARG A 177 -10.24 10.60 -12.95
CA ARG A 177 -10.56 11.67 -11.99
C ARG A 177 -10.60 11.17 -10.55
N PHE A 178 -11.24 10.04 -10.30
CA PHE A 178 -11.34 9.46 -8.96
C PHE A 178 -9.95 9.12 -8.38
N ALA A 179 -9.08 8.51 -9.20
CA ALA A 179 -7.71 8.19 -8.81
C ALA A 179 -6.89 9.47 -8.51
N GLU A 180 -7.01 10.51 -9.34
CA GLU A 180 -6.34 11.79 -9.12
C GLU A 180 -6.80 12.47 -7.82
N GLU A 181 -8.11 12.49 -7.55
CA GLU A 181 -8.68 13.06 -6.33
C GLU A 181 -8.17 12.32 -5.08
N ALA A 182 -8.14 10.99 -5.11
CA ALA A 182 -7.60 10.17 -4.04
C ALA A 182 -6.11 10.46 -3.78
N GLN A 183 -5.31 10.58 -4.84
CA GLN A 183 -3.88 10.91 -4.73
C GLN A 183 -3.66 12.32 -4.16
N GLN A 184 -4.47 13.30 -4.55
CA GLN A 184 -4.42 14.65 -4.00
C GLN A 184 -4.78 14.68 -2.51
N LEU A 185 -5.80 13.92 -2.10
CA LEU A 185 -6.19 13.80 -0.70
C LEU A 185 -5.09 13.13 0.13
N GLN A 186 -4.46 12.08 -0.39
CA GLN A 186 -3.32 11.44 0.25
C GLN A 186 -2.13 12.40 0.40
N SER A 187 -1.79 13.11 -0.68
CA SER A 187 -0.70 14.11 -0.67
C SER A 187 -0.97 15.22 0.36
N LYS A 188 -2.21 15.70 0.45
CA LYS A 188 -2.62 16.69 1.47
C LYS A 188 -2.48 16.12 2.89
N ARG A 189 -2.87 14.87 3.12
CA ARG A 189 -2.70 14.21 4.44
C ARG A 189 -1.23 14.08 4.80
N ASP A 190 -0.38 13.67 3.86
CA ASP A 190 1.05 13.52 4.07
C ASP A 190 1.70 14.87 4.43
N LEU A 191 1.30 15.96 3.76
CA LEU A 191 1.76 17.31 4.09
C LEU A 191 1.34 17.74 5.50
N ILE A 192 0.07 17.51 5.88
CA ILE A 192 -0.43 17.82 7.23
C ILE A 192 0.32 17.01 8.29
N SER A 193 0.55 15.72 8.05
CA SER A 193 1.34 14.87 8.96
C SER A 193 2.80 15.30 9.03
N GLN A 194 3.38 15.83 7.96
CA GLN A 194 4.74 16.35 7.98
C GLN A 194 4.84 17.66 8.78
N GLU A 195 3.88 18.58 8.64
CA GLU A 195 3.85 19.83 9.38
C GLU A 195 3.61 19.61 10.88
N GLN A 196 2.70 18.72 11.26
CA GLN A 196 2.43 18.41 12.68
C GLN A 196 3.63 17.79 13.41
N ASN A 197 4.52 17.13 12.67
CA ASN A 197 5.72 16.50 13.21
C ASN A 197 6.98 17.37 13.10
N LEU A 198 6.88 18.53 12.44
CA LEU A 198 7.98 19.47 12.32
C LEU A 198 7.98 20.43 13.51
N LEU A 199 8.99 20.32 14.35
CA LEU A 199 9.25 21.24 15.44
C LEU A 199 10.30 22.26 15.00
N ARG A 200 10.01 23.55 15.22
CA ARG A 200 10.94 24.64 14.89
C ARG A 200 11.45 25.33 16.14
N GLY A 201 12.75 25.61 16.19
CA GLY A 201 13.40 26.34 17.27
C GLY A 201 13.24 25.69 18.65
N VAL A 202 13.16 24.37 18.72
CA VAL A 202 12.95 23.65 19.99
C VAL A 202 14.26 23.34 20.70
N ALA A 203 14.20 23.32 22.03
CA ALA A 203 15.33 22.95 22.88
C ALA A 203 15.54 21.43 22.87
N LEU A 204 16.74 21.01 22.50
CA LEU A 204 17.19 19.63 22.46
C LEU A 204 18.39 19.45 23.38
N THR A 205 18.33 18.46 24.25
CA THR A 205 19.45 18.06 25.13
C THR A 205 19.95 16.69 24.74
N LEU A 206 21.25 16.57 24.44
CA LEU A 206 21.86 15.27 24.16
C LEU A 206 22.04 14.48 25.47
N HIS A 207 21.51 13.26 25.52
CA HIS A 207 21.74 12.30 26.60
C HIS A 207 22.87 11.31 26.26
N GLN A 208 23.06 11.04 24.97
CA GLN A 208 24.13 10.19 24.47
C GLN A 208 24.60 10.74 23.12
N ALA A 209 25.92 10.84 22.95
CA ALA A 209 26.52 11.33 21.72
C ALA A 209 27.70 10.44 21.33
N ASN A 210 27.62 9.84 20.14
CA ASN A 210 28.66 8.98 19.59
C ASN A 210 29.58 9.77 18.66
N LYS A 211 30.89 9.51 18.76
CA LYS A 211 31.92 10.14 17.91
C LYS A 211 31.93 9.64 16.45
N GLY A 212 31.21 8.54 16.17
CA GLY A 212 31.06 7.99 14.82
C GLY A 212 30.29 8.93 13.87
N PRO A 213 30.24 8.59 12.58
CA PRO A 213 29.56 9.40 11.58
C PRO A 213 28.06 9.58 11.89
N ALA A 214 27.46 10.60 11.30
CA ALA A 214 26.03 10.82 11.39
C ALA A 214 25.28 9.69 10.67
N LYS A 215 24.18 9.21 11.26
CA LYS A 215 23.30 8.20 10.65
C LYS A 215 21.98 8.84 10.30
N SER A 216 21.49 8.56 9.09
CA SER A 216 20.16 8.98 8.62
C SER A 216 19.07 7.94 8.87
N LYS A 217 19.44 6.68 9.19
CA LYS A 217 18.51 5.57 9.48
C LYS A 217 19.20 4.42 10.23
N GLY A 218 18.40 3.45 10.70
CA GLY A 218 18.86 2.23 11.36
C GLY A 218 19.25 2.42 12.82
N SER A 219 19.99 1.50 13.43
CA SER A 219 20.37 1.65 14.84
C SER A 219 21.39 2.78 15.03
N THR A 220 21.04 3.75 15.88
CA THR A 220 21.93 4.84 16.32
C THR A 220 22.10 4.78 17.83
N GLY A 221 23.29 5.17 18.30
CA GLY A 221 23.53 5.36 19.73
C GLY A 221 23.52 6.83 20.15
N ASP A 222 23.22 7.75 19.24
CA ASP A 222 22.93 9.13 19.59
C ASP A 222 21.51 9.20 20.16
N LYS A 223 21.35 9.80 21.34
CA LYS A 223 20.05 9.97 22.01
C LYS A 223 19.89 11.38 22.53
N ALA A 224 18.69 11.93 22.39
CA ALA A 224 18.35 13.26 22.89
C ALA A 224 16.95 13.28 23.51
N VAL A 225 16.68 14.36 24.23
CA VAL A 225 15.37 14.70 24.78
C VAL A 225 14.97 16.06 24.24
N ILE A 226 13.73 16.15 23.76
CA ILE A 226 13.00 17.41 23.56
C ILE A 226 11.84 17.35 24.53
N GLU A 227 11.94 18.08 25.66
CA GLU A 227 11.01 17.95 26.79
C GLU A 227 9.55 18.23 26.41
N ALA A 228 9.32 19.09 25.42
CA ALA A 228 7.99 19.38 24.89
C ALA A 228 7.34 18.18 24.15
N VAL A 229 8.10 17.13 23.84
CA VAL A 229 7.65 15.96 23.07
C VAL A 229 7.67 14.70 23.92
N SER A 230 8.77 14.46 24.63
CA SER A 230 8.96 13.27 25.46
C SER A 230 9.94 13.56 26.57
N ASP A 231 9.71 12.95 27.72
CA ASP A 231 10.63 12.91 28.87
C ASP A 231 11.71 11.81 28.70
N LYS A 232 11.57 10.94 27.71
CA LYS A 232 12.48 9.81 27.46
C LYS A 232 13.55 10.16 26.44
N PRO A 233 14.81 9.72 26.63
CA PRO A 233 15.85 9.85 25.62
C PRO A 233 15.55 9.00 24.37
N LEU A 234 15.28 9.66 23.24
CA LEU A 234 14.95 9.03 21.96
C LEU A 234 16.15 9.06 20.99
N PRO A 235 16.25 8.05 20.09
CA PRO A 235 17.22 8.02 19.00
C PRO A 235 17.23 9.29 18.14
N VAL A 236 18.43 9.74 17.77
CA VAL A 236 18.64 10.92 16.93
C VAL A 236 19.27 10.57 15.59
N TYR A 237 18.68 11.08 14.53
CA TYR A 237 19.15 10.94 13.15
C TYR A 237 19.51 12.30 12.54
N PHE A 238 20.40 12.24 11.58
CA PHE A 238 20.86 13.39 10.80
C PHE A 238 20.71 13.05 9.32
N PRO A 239 19.87 13.77 8.58
CA PRO A 239 19.67 13.49 7.18
C PRO A 239 20.94 13.85 6.36
N PRO A 240 21.19 13.18 5.24
CA PRO A 240 22.44 13.30 4.50
C PRO A 240 22.64 14.69 3.87
N ASN A 241 21.55 15.43 3.65
CA ASN A 241 21.54 16.78 3.11
C ASN A 241 22.05 17.85 4.10
N VAL A 242 22.16 17.55 5.40
CA VAL A 242 22.71 18.48 6.42
C VAL A 242 24.11 18.05 6.86
N ALA A 243 24.99 17.89 5.87
CA ALA A 243 26.36 17.46 6.07
C ALA A 243 27.09 18.32 7.12
N GLY A 244 27.74 17.67 8.09
CA GLY A 244 28.50 18.34 9.15
C GLY A 244 27.69 18.84 10.33
N LEU A 245 26.36 18.66 10.36
CA LEU A 245 25.53 19.12 11.49
C LEU A 245 25.88 18.38 12.78
N LYS A 246 26.03 17.05 12.72
CA LYS A 246 26.47 16.26 13.87
C LYS A 246 27.87 16.66 14.33
N GLU A 247 28.80 16.90 13.41
CA GLU A 247 30.14 17.38 13.70
C GLU A 247 30.09 18.69 14.49
N LYS A 248 29.24 19.65 14.08
CA LYS A 248 29.04 20.93 14.78
C LYS A 248 28.51 20.73 16.20
N MET A 249 27.59 19.78 16.40
CA MET A 249 27.01 19.49 17.71
C MET A 249 27.97 18.71 18.63
N VAL A 250 28.72 17.74 18.09
CA VAL A 250 29.41 16.69 18.88
C VAL A 250 30.94 16.79 18.86
N LYS A 251 31.57 17.30 17.80
CA LYS A 251 33.03 17.18 17.59
C LYS A 251 33.86 18.39 18.05
N GLY A 252 33.33 19.25 18.92
CA GLY A 252 34.09 20.35 19.55
C GLY A 252 35.01 19.90 20.70
N ARG A 253 35.89 20.79 21.18
CA ARG A 253 36.70 20.59 22.42
C ARG A 253 35.86 20.59 23.72
N ARG A 254 34.53 20.64 23.61
CA ARG A 254 33.56 20.85 24.69
C ARG A 254 32.67 19.61 24.80
N ASN A 255 32.26 19.25 26.02
CA ASN A 255 31.37 18.11 26.23
C ASN A 255 29.95 18.45 25.70
N PRO A 256 29.44 17.76 24.66
CA PRO A 256 28.14 18.07 24.05
C PRO A 256 26.95 17.82 24.99
N LEU A 257 27.14 17.01 26.04
CA LEU A 257 26.11 16.70 27.04
C LEU A 257 25.89 17.86 28.05
N GLN A 258 26.67 18.93 27.97
CA GLN A 258 26.52 20.13 28.80
C GLN A 258 25.88 21.30 28.05
N TYR A 259 25.25 21.02 26.91
CA TYR A 259 24.64 22.03 26.05
C TYR A 259 23.18 21.69 25.77
N VAL A 260 22.38 22.75 25.69
CA VAL A 260 21.06 22.74 25.07
C VAL A 260 21.20 23.34 23.68
N TYR A 261 20.74 22.61 22.69
CA TYR A 261 20.77 23.00 21.28
C TYR A 261 19.38 23.49 20.89
N ILE A 262 19.31 24.61 20.18
CA ILE A 262 18.07 25.07 19.57
C ILE A 262 18.05 24.55 18.14
N VAL A 263 17.07 23.71 17.82
CA VAL A 263 17.04 22.96 16.56
C VAL A 263 15.68 22.99 15.90
N ASP A 264 15.70 22.78 14.59
CA ASP A 264 14.53 22.30 13.87
C ASP A 264 14.62 20.78 13.77
N ALA A 265 13.57 20.09 14.17
CA ALA A 265 13.55 18.65 14.28
C ALA A 265 12.24 18.07 13.76
N TYR A 266 12.34 16.97 13.03
CA TYR A 266 11.20 16.14 12.68
C TYR A 266 11.03 15.04 13.74
N VAL A 267 9.82 14.89 14.26
CA VAL A 267 9.46 13.83 15.22
C VAL A 267 8.86 12.66 14.45
N SER A 268 9.53 11.51 14.49
CA SER A 268 8.90 10.27 14.02
C SER A 268 7.96 9.77 15.11
N GLN A 269 6.69 9.58 14.78
CA GLN A 269 5.69 9.02 15.67
C GLN A 269 5.23 7.64 15.19
N GLU A 270 4.90 6.78 16.13
CA GLU A 270 4.26 5.48 15.87
C GLU A 270 3.24 5.23 16.98
N GLY A 271 1.98 4.99 16.59
CA GLY A 271 0.88 4.82 17.56
C GLY A 271 0.62 6.06 18.43
N GLY A 272 0.93 7.26 17.93
CA GLY A 272 0.81 8.52 18.69
C GLY A 272 1.94 8.79 19.68
N GLU A 273 2.94 7.92 19.78
CA GLU A 273 4.12 8.12 20.63
C GLU A 273 5.33 8.53 19.79
N ALA A 274 6.12 9.48 20.29
CA ALA A 274 7.40 9.83 19.69
C ALA A 274 8.41 8.67 19.81
N LYS A 275 9.00 8.28 18.68
CA LYS A 275 10.00 7.20 18.59
C LYS A 275 11.41 7.68 18.28
N SER A 276 11.57 8.78 17.55
CA SER A 276 12.88 9.33 17.23
C SER A 276 12.82 10.79 16.78
N TYR A 277 13.97 11.45 16.79
CA TYR A 277 14.15 12.80 16.25
C TYR A 277 15.07 12.77 15.03
N THR A 278 14.71 13.50 13.98
CA THR A 278 15.59 13.79 12.86
C THR A 278 15.92 15.28 12.87
N ILE A 279 17.18 15.63 13.08
CA ILE A 279 17.60 17.03 13.23
C ILE A 279 17.83 17.61 11.84
N LEU A 280 17.08 18.65 11.52
CA LEU A 280 17.11 19.30 10.22
C LEU A 280 18.09 20.48 10.26
N GLU A 281 18.05 21.28 11.33
CA GLU A 281 18.88 22.47 11.47
C GLU A 281 19.22 22.73 12.93
N MET A 282 20.34 23.42 13.18
CA MET A 282 20.73 23.90 14.50
C MET A 282 20.97 25.40 14.42
N HIS A 283 20.21 26.14 15.21
CA HIS A 283 20.23 27.60 15.28
C HIS A 283 21.21 28.13 16.33
N ASP A 284 21.25 27.49 17.51
CA ASP A 284 22.08 27.95 18.64
C ASP A 284 22.48 26.79 19.57
N ALA A 285 23.50 27.00 20.40
CA ALA A 285 23.96 26.06 21.43
C ALA A 285 24.37 26.80 22.72
N LYS A 286 23.60 26.60 23.80
CA LYS A 286 23.81 27.26 25.09
C LYS A 286 24.36 26.27 26.11
N LYS A 287 25.44 26.64 26.79
CA LYS A 287 26.02 25.82 27.86
C LYS A 287 25.09 25.85 29.08
N VAL A 288 24.69 24.68 29.56
CA VAL A 288 23.90 24.56 30.79
C VAL A 288 24.83 24.18 31.94
N THR A 289 24.80 24.99 32.99
CA THR A 289 25.44 24.65 34.26
C THR A 289 24.51 23.70 35.00
N ILE A 290 24.75 22.39 34.86
CA ILE A 290 24.03 21.39 35.66
C ILE A 290 24.44 21.64 37.12
N ALA A 291 23.51 22.15 37.93
CA ALA A 291 23.72 22.25 39.38
C ALA A 291 24.06 20.85 39.90
N LYS A 292 25.13 20.73 40.69
CA LYS A 292 25.51 19.44 41.29
C LYS A 292 24.27 18.82 41.93
N PRO A 293 23.94 17.54 41.67
CA PRO A 293 22.86 16.88 42.37
C PRO A 293 23.16 16.99 43.88
N LYS A 294 22.17 17.48 44.63
CA LYS A 294 22.21 17.56 46.09
C LYS A 294 22.49 16.14 46.57
N ALA A 295 23.69 15.89 47.08
CA ALA A 295 24.06 14.58 47.59
C ALA A 295 22.99 14.15 48.58
N LEU A 296 22.38 12.98 48.39
CA LEU A 296 21.55 12.36 49.41
C LEU A 296 22.40 12.29 50.68
N GLU A 297 22.00 13.04 51.71
CA GLU A 297 22.56 12.90 53.04
C GLU A 297 22.38 11.44 53.47
N ALA A 298 23.50 10.77 53.74
CA ALA A 298 23.48 9.39 54.23
C ALA A 298 22.70 9.34 55.55
N PRO A 299 21.79 8.36 55.74
CA PRO A 299 21.02 8.26 56.96
C PRO A 299 21.94 8.01 58.17
N LYS A 300 21.83 8.87 59.18
CA LYS A 300 22.53 8.73 60.48
C LYS A 300 22.32 7.33 61.04
N LYS A 301 23.41 6.57 61.22
CA LYS A 301 23.41 5.27 61.90
C LYS A 301 22.77 5.42 63.28
N ARG A 302 21.58 4.85 63.48
CA ARG A 302 20.98 4.65 64.81
C ARG A 302 21.84 3.68 65.60
N THR A 303 22.53 4.17 66.62
CA THR A 303 23.15 3.37 67.66
C THR A 303 22.07 2.59 68.41
N ARG A 304 22.14 1.25 68.39
CA ARG A 304 21.29 0.38 69.20
C ARG A 304 21.74 0.46 70.66
N LYS A 305 20.84 0.85 71.56
CA LYS A 305 21.00 0.69 73.01
C LYS A 305 21.05 -0.80 73.40
N PRO A 306 21.82 -1.20 74.42
CA PRO A 306 21.83 -2.56 74.93
C PRO A 306 20.50 -2.89 75.62
N LYS A 307 20.07 -4.15 75.48
CA LYS A 307 18.87 -4.71 76.09
C LYS A 307 19.26 -5.20 77.49
N ASP A 308 18.77 -4.52 78.52
CA ASP A 308 18.90 -4.95 79.91
C ASP A 308 18.17 -6.28 80.12
N SER A 309 18.90 -7.21 80.72
CA SER A 309 18.47 -8.47 81.32
C SER A 309 17.90 -8.21 82.72
N LYS A 310 16.66 -8.63 82.97
CA LYS A 310 16.05 -8.96 84.29
C LYS A 310 14.83 -9.85 83.99
N ASP A 311 14.90 -11.16 84.26
CA ASP A 311 14.64 -11.86 85.53
C ASP A 311 13.19 -12.36 85.60
N GLY A 312 13.02 -13.66 85.83
CA GLY A 312 11.75 -14.37 86.00
C GLY A 312 11.84 -15.83 85.58
#